data_AF-A0A3G9JAF4-F1
#
_entry.id   AF-A0A3G9JAF4-F1
#
_cell.length_a   1.000
_cell.length_b   1.000
_cell.length_c   1.000
_cell.angle_alpha   90.00
_cell.angle_beta   90.00
_cell.angle_gamma   90.00
#
_symmetry.space_group_name_H-M   'P 1'
#
loop_
_entity.id
_entity.type
_entity.pdbx_description
1 polymer ?
#
loop_
_entity_poly.entity_id
_entity_poly.type
_entity_poly.pdbx_seq_one_letter_code
_entity_poly.pdbx_strand_id
1 'polypeptide(L)'
;MKQKQNVYEQIGLRYKRFMKYVAIVFVVSLIVFFLLSAFNQGTPVLNALTMIALTLALASFVEIPTLFILSKYMLRKAKKSK
;
A
#
# COMPACT_ATOMS: atom_id res chain seq x y z
N MET A 1 -21.88 25.02 -11.14
CA MET A 1 -21.78 25.09 -9.65
C MET A 1 -20.91 23.93 -9.15
N LYS A 2 -19.68 24.18 -8.66
CA LYS A 2 -18.84 23.12 -8.09
C LYS A 2 -19.44 22.73 -6.73
N GLN A 3 -20.16 21.61 -6.70
CA GLN A 3 -20.67 21.00 -5.47
C GLN A 3 -19.47 20.83 -4.52
N LYS A 4 -19.49 21.51 -3.37
CA LYS A 4 -18.40 21.48 -2.37
C LYS A 4 -18.19 20.02 -1.96
N GLN A 5 -17.14 19.38 -2.47
CA GLN A 5 -16.86 17.97 -2.20
C GLN A 5 -16.71 17.78 -0.69
N ASN A 6 -17.53 16.91 -0.12
CA ASN A 6 -17.52 16.62 1.31
C ASN A 6 -16.10 16.19 1.72
N VAL A 7 -15.58 16.73 2.83
CA VAL A 7 -14.21 16.45 3.32
C VAL A 7 -13.98 14.94 3.46
N TYR A 8 -14.99 14.18 3.89
CA TYR A 8 -14.92 12.72 3.99
C TYR A 8 -14.76 12.02 2.62
N GLU A 9 -15.36 12.59 1.57
CA GLU A 9 -15.24 12.08 0.20
C GLU A 9 -13.82 12.28 -0.34
N GLN A 10 -13.22 13.45 -0.08
CA GLN A 10 -11.84 13.74 -0.47
C GLN A 10 -10.84 12.82 0.26
N ILE A 11 -11.01 12.62 1.56
CA ILE A 11 -10.15 11.73 2.36
C ILE A 11 -10.26 10.28 1.85
N GLY A 12 -11.48 9.79 1.60
CA GLY A 12 -11.69 8.44 1.06
C GLY A 12 -11.01 8.23 -0.30
N LEU A 13 -11.10 9.21 -1.21
CA LEU A 13 -10.43 9.16 -2.50
C LEU A 13 -8.89 9.21 -2.38
N ARG A 14 -8.36 9.95 -1.41
CA ARG A 14 -6.92 9.98 -1.12
C ARG A 14 -6.42 8.62 -0.64
N TYR A 15 -7.12 7.97 0.30
CA TYR A 15 -6.77 6.61 0.73
C TYR A 15 -6.83 5.61 -0.41
N LYS A 16 -7.86 5.68 -1.27
CA LYS A 16 -7.96 4.82 -2.45
C LYS A 16 -6.79 5.03 -3.42
N ARG A 17 -6.34 6.28 -3.61
CA ARG A 17 -5.18 6.58 -4.46
C ARG A 17 -3.89 6.08 -3.83
N PHE A 18 -3.72 6.31 -2.52
CA PHE A 18 -2.55 5.85 -1.78
C PHE A 18 -2.43 4.32 -1.80
N MET A 19 -3.53 3.60 -1.64
CA MET A 19 -3.59 2.14 -1.77
C MET A 19 -3.02 1.64 -3.11
N LYS A 20 -3.24 2.35 -4.22
CA LYS A 20 -2.64 1.98 -5.51
C LYS A 20 -1.12 2.11 -5.51
N TYR A 21 -0.59 3.17 -4.88
CA TYR A 21 0.86 3.33 -4.74
C TYR A 21 1.46 2.23 -3.85
N VAL A 22 0.82 1.91 -2.72
CA VAL A 22 1.25 0.81 -1.85
C VAL A 22 1.23 -0.53 -2.59
N ALA A 23 0.22 -0.77 -3.44
CA ALA A 23 0.17 -1.98 -4.27
C ALA A 23 1.34 -2.06 -5.29
N ILE A 24 1.76 -0.93 -5.86
CA ILE A 24 2.95 -0.89 -6.74
C ILE A 24 4.20 -1.22 -5.92
N VAL A 25 4.36 -0.60 -4.74
CA VAL A 25 5.49 -0.89 -3.85
C VAL A 25 5.53 -2.38 -3.46
N PHE A 26 4.38 -2.98 -3.15
CA PHE A 26 4.27 -4.40 -2.87
C PHE A 26 4.81 -5.27 -4.02
N VAL A 27 4.32 -5.04 -5.24
CA VAL A 27 4.76 -5.80 -6.42
C VAL A 27 6.26 -5.64 -6.67
N VAL A 28 6.77 -4.40 -6.61
CA VAL A 28 8.21 -4.12 -6.82
C VAL A 28 9.04 -4.80 -5.73
N SER A 29 8.64 -4.71 -4.47
CA SER A 29 9.36 -5.34 -3.36
C SER A 29 9.38 -6.87 -3.47
N LEU A 30 8.29 -7.51 -3.93
CA LEU A 30 8.29 -8.93 -4.21
C LEU A 30 9.25 -9.31 -5.34
N ILE A 31 9.25 -8.57 -6.45
CA ILE A 31 10.17 -8.83 -7.57
C ILE A 31 11.63 -8.74 -7.08
N VAL A 32 11.97 -7.67 -6.35
CA VAL A 32 13.31 -7.49 -5.79
C VAL A 32 13.66 -8.62 -4.81
N PHE A 33 12.72 -9.02 -3.94
CA PHE A 33 12.91 -10.13 -3.02
C PHE A 33 13.24 -11.44 -3.75
N PHE A 34 12.49 -11.79 -4.80
CA PHE A 34 12.74 -13.01 -5.57
C PHE A 34 14.08 -12.97 -6.29
N LEU A 35 14.44 -11.83 -6.89
CA LEU A 35 15.74 -11.66 -7.54
C LEU A 35 16.88 -11.82 -6.52
N LEU A 36 16.82 -11.10 -5.39
CA LEU A 36 17.85 -11.18 -4.36
C LEU A 36 17.95 -12.60 -3.80
N SER A 37 16.83 -13.24 -3.52
CA SER A 37 16.80 -14.63 -3.02
C SER A 37 17.44 -15.61 -4.00
N ALA A 38 17.24 -15.45 -5.31
CA ALA A 38 17.82 -16.30 -6.34
C ALA A 38 19.35 -16.15 -6.44
N PHE A 39 19.89 -14.94 -6.23
CA PHE A 39 21.33 -14.67 -6.27
C PHE A 39 22.02 -14.79 -4.92
N ASN A 40 21.27 -15.02 -3.84
CA ASN A 40 21.81 -15.03 -2.49
C ASN A 40 22.61 -16.32 -2.22
N GLN A 41 23.92 -16.24 -2.43
CA GLN A 41 24.88 -17.32 -2.14
C GLN A 41 25.33 -17.32 -0.67
N GLY A 42 24.54 -16.75 0.25
CA GLY A 42 24.87 -16.68 1.68
C GLY A 42 25.76 -15.50 2.07
N THR A 43 25.91 -14.49 1.21
CA THR A 43 26.66 -13.28 1.59
C THR A 43 25.85 -12.43 2.58
N PRO A 44 26.47 -11.86 3.63
CA PRO A 44 25.75 -11.09 4.65
C PRO A 44 24.96 -9.91 4.07
N VAL A 45 25.49 -9.26 3.04
CA VAL A 45 24.87 -8.10 2.40
C VAL A 45 23.61 -8.49 1.62
N LEU A 46 23.66 -9.54 0.78
CA LEU A 46 22.46 -9.99 0.07
C LEU A 46 21.41 -10.56 1.02
N ASN A 47 21.82 -11.23 2.10
CA ASN A 47 20.91 -11.67 3.16
C ASN A 47 20.14 -10.49 3.75
N ALA A 48 20.84 -9.42 4.13
CA ALA A 48 20.20 -8.23 4.70
C ALA A 48 19.24 -7.55 3.70
N LEU A 49 19.65 -7.40 2.44
CA LEU A 49 18.79 -6.81 1.40
C LEU A 49 17.56 -7.68 1.12
N THR A 50 17.72 -9.00 1.08
CA THR A 50 16.61 -9.95 0.93
C THR A 50 15.60 -9.79 2.06
N MET A 51 16.07 -9.68 3.31
CA MET A 51 15.20 -9.48 4.47
C MET A 51 14.48 -8.13 4.41
N ILE A 52 15.16 -7.05 4.03
CA ILE A 52 14.53 -5.73 3.86
C ILE A 52 13.41 -5.77 2.80
N ALA A 53 13.68 -6.39 1.65
CA ALA A 53 12.70 -6.53 0.58
C ALA A 53 11.48 -7.34 1.03
N LEU A 54 11.69 -8.42 1.80
CA LEU A 54 10.61 -9.22 2.38
C LEU A 54 9.79 -8.42 3.38
N THR A 55 10.42 -7.69 4.30
CA THR A 55 9.72 -6.86 5.28
C THR A 55 8.88 -5.78 4.60
N LEU A 56 9.40 -5.13 3.56
CA LEU A 56 8.65 -4.15 2.76
C LEU A 56 7.44 -4.77 2.07
N ALA A 57 7.59 -5.99 1.51
CA ALA A 57 6.48 -6.72 0.91
C ALA A 57 5.39 -7.07 1.95
N LEU A 58 5.79 -7.56 3.13
CA LEU A 58 4.84 -7.88 4.19
C LEU A 58 4.12 -6.64 4.75
N ALA A 59 4.85 -5.55 4.97
CA ALA A 59 4.27 -4.29 5.45
C ALA A 59 3.24 -3.73 4.46
N SER A 60 3.61 -3.65 3.17
CA SER A 60 2.70 -3.19 2.13
C SER A 60 1.49 -4.10 1.94
N PHE A 61 1.65 -5.41 2.11
CA PHE A 61 0.54 -6.37 2.09
C PHE A 61 -0.49 -6.10 3.20
N VAL A 62 -0.05 -5.72 4.40
CA VAL A 62 -0.93 -5.37 5.54
C VAL A 62 -1.56 -3.97 5.39
N GLU A 63 -0.84 -3.03 4.79
CA GLU A 63 -1.34 -1.67 4.56
C GLU A 63 -2.47 -1.60 3.53
N ILE A 64 -2.42 -2.42 2.48
CA ILE A 64 -3.46 -2.46 1.42
C ILE A 64 -4.89 -2.68 1.98
N PRO A 65 -5.19 -3.74 2.76
CA PRO A 65 -6.52 -3.96 3.31
C PRO A 65 -6.90 -2.88 4.31
N THR A 66 -5.94 -2.35 5.08
CA THR A 66 -6.17 -1.26 6.03
C THR A 66 -6.65 0.01 5.31
N LEU A 67 -5.96 0.40 4.23
CA LEU A 67 -6.34 1.55 3.39
C LEU A 67 -7.66 1.31 2.67
N PHE A 68 -7.94 0.08 2.25
CA PHE A 68 -9.22 -0.29 1.64
C PHE A 68 -10.38 -0.08 2.61
N ILE A 69 -10.26 -0.58 3.85
CA ILE A 69 -11.28 -0.42 4.90
C ILE A 69 -11.49 1.07 5.21
N LEU A 70 -10.41 1.83 5.41
CA LEU A 70 -10.47 3.27 5.69
C LEU A 70 -11.11 4.07 4.55
N SER A 71 -10.73 3.79 3.31
CA SER A 71 -11.34 4.38 2.11
C SER A 71 -12.85 4.13 2.09
N LYS A 72 -13.27 2.87 2.28
CA LYS A 72 -14.69 2.47 2.25
C LYS A 72 -15.47 3.10 3.40
N TYR A 73 -14.89 3.20 4.58
CA TYR A 73 -15.50 3.83 5.76
C TYR A 73 -15.75 5.33 5.51
N MET A 74 -14.73 6.06 5.04
CA MET A 74 -14.84 7.50 4.79
C MET A 74 -15.84 7.83 3.66
N LEU A 75 -15.83 7.05 2.57
CA LEU A 75 -16.80 7.22 1.48
C LEU A 75 -18.24 6.93 1.93
N ARG A 76 -18.45 5.92 2.79
CA ARG A 76 -19.77 5.66 3.39
C ARG A 76 -20.23 6.81 4.29
N LYS A 77 -19.33 7.38 5.10
CA LYS A 77 -19.62 8.53 5.96
C LYS A 77 -19.98 9.77 5.13
N ALA A 78 -19.27 10.01 4.02
CA ALA A 78 -19.59 11.09 3.09
C ALA A 78 -21.01 10.98 2.51
N LYS A 79 -21.45 9.77 2.18
CA LYS A 79 -22.79 9.51 1.63
C LYS A 79 -23.91 9.73 2.65
N LYS A 80 -23.68 9.45 3.94
CA LYS A 80 -24.64 9.71 5.03
C LYS A 80 -24.72 11.18 5.45
N SER A 81 -23.73 11.99 5.07
CA SER A 81 -23.63 13.41 5.41
C SER A 81 -24.14 14.33 4.28
N LYS A 82 -24.53 13.76 3.14
CA LYS A 82 -25.28 14.44 2.07
C LYS A 82 -26.76 14.20 2.29
#